data_AF-A0A2D1U1D2-F1
#
_entry.id   AF-A0A2D1U1D2-F1
#
_cell.length_a   1.000
_cell.length_b   1.000
_cell.length_c   1.000
_cell.angle_alpha   90.00
_cell.angle_beta   90.00
_cell.angle_gamma   90.00
#
_symmetry.space_group_name_H-M   'P 1'
#
loop_
_entity.id
_entity.type
_entity.pdbx_description
1 polymer ?
#
loop_
_entity_poly.entity_id
_entity_poly.type
_entity_poly.pdbx_seq_one_letter_code
_entity_poly.pdbx_strand_id
1 'polypeptide(L)'
;MIFLSKQRLQLMRCLAIVASAMLFISSCKKSTTVDIQEIKEPEPKVKYDSVYFEIEGRSFSGKPNLGGMNEIRNSGYRMRYLTAPKEGMTIYYEYGMSKQGWYAPTDSIYFTGANAYSIDDYKLFKIAFSQGFHKKNMTKSGSFYFPVDTRDLLRKGKLSFANDYESTNSKNGVAISFSDYGGTAKPEFAFEESIANYPQDDSLFEIINTEQIDKESYFLEAKFELNLYDKNRAKHRITNGYIRFTLKSRGTWGDFFY
;
A
#
# COMPACT_ATOMS: atom_id res chain seq x y z
N MET A 1 29.09 5.48 75.75
CA MET A 1 28.56 6.85 75.83
C MET A 1 28.69 7.47 74.44
N ILE A 2 27.62 7.45 73.64
CA ILE A 2 27.63 7.96 72.25
C ILE A 2 26.83 9.26 72.24
N PHE A 3 27.54 10.38 72.04
CA PHE A 3 26.96 11.71 71.86
C PHE A 3 26.33 11.78 70.45
N LEU A 4 25.00 11.70 70.38
CA LEU A 4 24.26 12.06 69.17
C LEU A 4 24.28 13.59 69.00
N SER A 5 24.88 14.07 67.91
CA SER A 5 25.04 15.50 67.68
C SER A 5 23.70 16.19 67.40
N LYS A 6 23.51 17.38 67.99
CA LYS A 6 22.32 18.24 67.87
C LYS A 6 21.86 18.50 66.43
N GLN A 7 22.73 18.34 65.42
CA GLN A 7 22.39 18.53 64.00
C GLN A 7 21.44 17.47 63.44
N ARG A 8 21.50 16.21 63.91
CA ARG A 8 20.59 15.16 63.41
C ARG A 8 19.15 15.33 63.92
N LEU A 9 18.97 15.95 65.08
CA LEU A 9 17.65 16.22 65.65
C LEU A 9 16.95 17.42 64.97
N GLN A 10 17.71 18.40 64.49
CA GLN A 10 17.16 19.53 63.71
C GLN A 10 16.74 19.10 62.30
N LEU A 11 17.50 18.23 61.64
CA LEU A 11 17.15 17.73 60.30
C LEU A 11 15.86 16.90 60.29
N MET A 12 15.63 16.08 61.32
CA MET A 12 14.39 15.30 61.45
C MET A 12 13.16 16.17 61.75
N ARG A 13 13.32 17.30 62.45
CA ARG A 13 12.21 18.23 62.72
C ARG A 13 11.80 19.04 61.48
N CYS A 14 12.72 19.35 60.57
CA CYS A 14 12.38 19.99 59.30
C CYS A 14 11.63 19.04 58.34
N LEU A 15 11.98 17.76 58.31
CA LEU A 15 11.32 16.76 57.46
C LEU A 15 9.86 16.48 57.89
N ALA A 16 9.56 16.55 59.19
CA ALA A 16 8.18 16.38 59.69
C ALA A 16 7.26 17.57 59.35
N ILE A 17 7.80 18.79 59.27
CA ILE A 17 7.04 20.00 58.92
C ILE A 17 6.74 20.06 57.42
N VAL A 18 7.67 19.64 56.55
CA VAL A 18 7.43 19.57 55.10
C VAL A 18 6.42 18.48 54.73
N ALA A 19 6.42 17.34 55.41
CA ALA A 19 5.45 16.27 55.18
C ALA A 19 4.01 16.67 55.59
N SER A 20 3.86 17.56 56.56
CA SER A 20 2.56 18.00 57.07
C SER A 20 1.93 19.12 56.21
N ALA A 21 2.74 19.85 55.44
CA ALA A 21 2.28 20.92 54.54
C ALA A 21 1.84 20.40 53.15
N MET A 22 2.20 19.18 52.76
CA MET A 22 1.76 18.58 51.48
C MET A 22 0.37 17.92 51.53
N LEU A 23 -0.23 17.78 52.71
CA LEU A 23 -1.54 17.13 52.87
C LEU A 23 -2.76 18.06 52.69
N PHE A 24 -2.55 19.36 52.40
CA PHE A 24 -3.64 20.33 52.22
C PHE A 24 -3.82 20.88 50.80
N ILE A 25 -3.14 20.30 49.79
CA ILE A 25 -3.39 20.60 48.37
C ILE A 25 -4.10 19.42 47.69
N SER A 26 -5.17 18.94 48.31
CA SER A 26 -6.16 18.07 47.65
C SER A 26 -7.54 18.74 47.69
N SER A 27 -7.57 20.03 47.33
CA SER A 27 -8.78 20.82 47.21
C SER A 27 -9.11 21.04 45.73
N CYS A 28 -10.18 20.37 45.30
CA CYS A 28 -11.06 20.73 44.19
C CYS A 28 -10.42 21.23 42.88
N LYS A 29 -10.14 20.29 41.97
CA LYS A 29 -10.52 20.52 40.57
C LYS A 29 -11.72 19.64 40.27
N LYS A 30 -12.89 20.27 40.09
CA LYS A 30 -13.99 19.68 39.33
C LYS A 30 -13.42 19.35 37.95
N SER A 31 -13.03 18.10 37.74
CA SER A 31 -12.85 17.57 36.41
C SER A 31 -14.24 17.50 35.81
N THR A 32 -14.55 18.43 34.91
CA THR A 32 -15.56 18.16 33.89
C THR A 32 -15.17 16.84 33.24
N THR A 33 -15.93 15.79 33.50
CA THR A 33 -15.86 14.55 32.73
C THR A 33 -16.20 14.96 31.30
N VAL A 34 -15.16 15.22 30.51
CA VAL A 34 -15.27 15.12 29.06
C VAL A 34 -15.62 13.67 28.84
N ASP A 35 -16.86 13.43 28.43
CA ASP A 35 -17.32 12.14 27.96
C ASP A 35 -16.44 11.79 26.76
N ILE A 36 -15.35 11.06 27.02
CA ILE A 36 -14.54 10.48 25.96
C ILE A 36 -15.49 9.46 25.36
N GLN A 37 -16.13 9.82 24.24
CA GLN A 37 -16.83 8.85 23.42
C GLN A 37 -15.85 7.71 23.20
N GLU A 38 -16.14 6.58 23.86
CA GLU A 38 -15.42 5.35 23.67
C GLU A 38 -15.55 5.05 22.17
N ILE A 39 -14.46 5.22 21.43
CA ILE A 39 -14.42 4.89 20.00
C ILE A 39 -14.63 3.39 19.97
N LYS A 40 -15.89 2.98 19.74
CA LYS A 40 -16.28 1.58 19.74
C LYS A 40 -15.54 0.92 18.59
N GLU A 41 -14.51 0.13 18.92
CA GLU A 41 -13.74 -0.58 17.92
C GLU A 41 -14.69 -1.46 17.08
N PRO A 42 -14.57 -1.45 15.74
CA PRO A 42 -15.44 -2.25 14.88
C PRO A 42 -15.30 -3.74 15.23
N GLU A 43 -16.44 -4.41 15.46
CA GLU A 43 -16.45 -5.85 15.68
C GLU A 43 -15.94 -6.58 14.43
N PRO A 44 -15.01 -7.55 14.57
CA PRO A 44 -14.40 -8.22 13.43
C PRO A 44 -15.45 -8.98 12.62
N LYS A 45 -15.68 -8.57 11.37
CA LYS A 45 -16.55 -9.28 10.42
C LYS A 45 -15.71 -10.24 9.58
N VAL A 46 -16.12 -11.51 9.53
CA VAL A 46 -15.48 -12.49 8.65
C VAL A 46 -15.81 -12.16 7.20
N LYS A 47 -14.79 -11.80 6.41
CA LYS A 47 -14.87 -11.58 4.96
C LYS A 47 -13.86 -12.48 4.26
N TYR A 48 -14.16 -12.85 3.03
CA TYR A 48 -13.32 -13.73 2.23
C TYR A 48 -12.88 -13.04 0.94
N ASP A 49 -11.59 -13.12 0.68
CA ASP A 49 -10.97 -12.65 -0.56
C ASP A 49 -11.26 -13.65 -1.68
N SER A 50 -11.55 -13.14 -2.88
CA SER A 50 -11.86 -13.97 -4.05
C SER A 50 -11.77 -13.16 -5.33
N VAL A 51 -11.54 -13.82 -6.45
CA VAL A 51 -11.68 -13.23 -7.77
C VAL A 51 -12.56 -14.12 -8.65
N TYR A 52 -13.33 -13.49 -9.53
CA TYR A 52 -14.10 -14.13 -10.59
C TYR A 52 -14.03 -13.26 -11.84
N PHE A 53 -13.97 -13.88 -13.01
CA PHE A 53 -14.04 -13.20 -14.31
C PHE A 53 -14.30 -14.19 -15.44
N GLU A 54 -14.56 -13.68 -16.63
CA GLU A 54 -14.74 -14.46 -17.85
C GLU A 54 -13.81 -13.99 -18.96
N ILE A 55 -13.27 -14.94 -19.74
CA ILE A 55 -12.53 -14.68 -20.98
C ILE A 55 -13.07 -15.63 -22.04
N GLU A 56 -13.48 -15.11 -23.20
CA GLU A 56 -13.91 -15.92 -24.35
C GLU A 56 -15.02 -16.94 -24.00
N GLY A 57 -15.96 -16.55 -23.13
CA GLY A 57 -17.06 -17.40 -22.66
C GLY A 57 -16.67 -18.47 -21.64
N ARG A 58 -15.42 -18.48 -21.16
CA ARG A 58 -14.94 -19.36 -20.08
C ARG A 58 -14.87 -18.60 -18.77
N SER A 59 -15.43 -19.17 -17.71
CA SER A 59 -15.38 -18.61 -16.36
C SER A 59 -14.12 -19.05 -15.61
N PHE A 60 -13.57 -18.12 -14.85
CA PHE A 60 -12.42 -18.32 -13.96
C PHE A 60 -12.76 -17.82 -12.58
N SER A 61 -12.32 -18.53 -11.55
CA SER A 61 -12.48 -18.09 -10.17
C SER A 61 -11.31 -18.53 -9.33
N GLY A 62 -10.92 -17.74 -8.34
CA GLY A 62 -9.80 -18.09 -7.49
C GLY A 62 -9.84 -17.45 -6.12
N LYS A 63 -8.91 -17.92 -5.29
CA LYS A 63 -8.67 -17.44 -3.94
C LYS A 63 -7.22 -16.99 -3.83
N PRO A 64 -6.91 -16.00 -2.99
CA PRO A 64 -5.53 -15.57 -2.88
C PRO A 64 -4.68 -16.67 -2.25
N ASN A 65 -3.41 -16.75 -2.66
CA ASN A 65 -2.46 -17.69 -2.08
C ASN A 65 -2.20 -17.37 -0.59
N LEU A 66 -2.19 -16.07 -0.26
CA LEU A 66 -2.12 -15.55 1.10
C LEU A 66 -3.17 -14.44 1.22
N GLY A 67 -3.91 -14.39 2.34
CA GLY A 67 -4.93 -13.36 2.53
C GLY A 67 -4.36 -11.94 2.48
N GLY A 68 -5.05 -11.06 1.75
CA GLY A 68 -4.74 -9.64 1.57
C GLY A 68 -3.52 -9.29 0.71
N MET A 69 -3.24 -7.99 0.54
CA MET A 69 -2.07 -7.51 -0.20
C MET A 69 -0.77 -8.02 0.41
N ASN A 70 -0.09 -8.90 -0.31
CA ASN A 70 1.08 -9.65 0.17
C ASN A 70 2.36 -9.35 -0.61
N GLU A 71 2.28 -8.57 -1.68
CA GLU A 71 3.42 -8.16 -2.49
C GLU A 71 3.60 -6.64 -2.38
N ILE A 72 4.75 -6.21 -1.85
CA ILE A 72 5.15 -4.79 -1.80
C ILE A 72 6.37 -4.61 -2.69
N ARG A 73 6.32 -3.62 -3.60
CA ARG A 73 7.45 -3.28 -4.46
C ARG A 73 7.72 -1.77 -4.44
N ASN A 74 8.99 -1.43 -4.54
CA ASN A 74 9.44 -0.08 -4.88
C ASN A 74 10.24 -0.16 -6.18
N SER A 75 9.97 0.75 -7.10
CA SER A 75 10.72 0.91 -8.35
C SER A 75 10.88 2.38 -8.69
N GLY A 76 11.52 2.70 -9.80
CA GLY A 76 11.67 4.08 -10.26
C GLY A 76 10.35 4.61 -10.80
N TYR A 77 9.98 5.82 -10.42
CA TYR A 77 8.82 6.52 -11.01
C TYR A 77 9.27 7.31 -12.23
N ARG A 78 8.54 7.22 -13.35
CA ARG A 78 8.85 7.90 -14.62
C ARG A 78 10.26 7.56 -15.13
N MET A 79 10.57 6.27 -15.18
CA MET A 79 11.84 5.78 -15.68
C MET A 79 12.04 6.14 -17.16
N ARG A 80 13.29 6.37 -17.52
CA ARG A 80 13.73 6.66 -18.89
C ARG A 80 14.97 5.85 -19.21
N TYR A 81 15.05 5.35 -20.43
CA TYR A 81 16.28 4.76 -20.94
C TYR A 81 17.28 5.87 -21.24
N LEU A 82 18.49 5.75 -20.71
CA LEU A 82 19.58 6.68 -20.96
C LEU A 82 20.85 5.91 -21.28
N THR A 83 21.67 6.49 -22.15
CA THR A 83 23.00 5.96 -22.50
C THR A 83 24.08 6.33 -21.49
N ALA A 84 23.78 7.27 -20.58
CA ALA A 84 24.64 7.67 -19.47
C ALA A 84 23.80 8.26 -18.33
N PRO A 85 24.28 8.19 -17.07
CA PRO A 85 23.63 8.83 -15.93
C PRO A 85 23.45 10.34 -16.15
N LYS A 86 22.33 10.88 -15.68
CA LYS A 86 22.08 12.32 -15.58
C LYS A 86 22.06 12.75 -14.12
N GLU A 87 22.44 14.00 -13.86
CA GLU A 87 22.33 14.59 -12.52
C GLU A 87 20.89 14.47 -12.00
N GLY A 88 20.75 14.14 -10.72
CA GLY A 88 19.44 13.91 -10.09
C GLY A 88 18.73 12.61 -10.51
N MET A 89 19.40 11.70 -11.21
CA MET A 89 18.84 10.39 -11.58
C MET A 89 19.62 9.22 -10.98
N THR A 90 18.90 8.16 -10.62
CA THR A 90 19.46 6.90 -10.13
C THR A 90 19.06 5.74 -11.05
N ILE A 91 19.95 4.77 -11.18
CA ILE A 91 19.72 3.59 -12.01
C ILE A 91 18.84 2.59 -11.26
N TYR A 92 17.86 2.02 -11.96
CA TYR A 92 16.96 0.98 -11.46
C TYR A 92 17.16 -0.35 -12.19
N TYR A 93 17.57 -0.30 -13.47
CA TYR A 93 17.90 -1.48 -14.25
C TYR A 93 19.09 -1.18 -15.15
N GLU A 94 20.11 -2.02 -15.12
CA GLU A 94 21.33 -1.90 -15.92
C GLU A 94 21.34 -2.95 -17.03
N TYR A 95 21.80 -2.57 -18.23
CA TYR A 95 21.98 -3.50 -19.34
C TYR A 95 23.47 -3.68 -19.67
N GLY A 96 23.99 -4.87 -19.36
CA GLY A 96 25.36 -5.28 -19.65
C GLY A 96 26.40 -4.52 -18.81
N MET A 97 27.63 -4.43 -19.31
CA MET A 97 28.76 -3.72 -18.67
C MET A 97 28.76 -2.20 -18.96
N SER A 98 27.70 -1.70 -19.60
CA SER A 98 27.59 -0.32 -20.03
C SER A 98 26.80 0.48 -18.99
N LYS A 99 27.16 1.75 -18.76
CA LYS A 99 26.35 2.69 -17.94
C LYS A 99 25.02 3.08 -18.62
N GLN A 100 24.51 2.23 -19.51
CA GLN A 100 23.23 2.39 -20.17
C GLN A 100 22.19 1.62 -19.38
N GLY A 101 21.04 2.23 -19.18
CA GLY A 101 20.03 1.63 -18.33
C GLY A 101 18.80 2.49 -18.15
N TRP A 102 17.95 2.02 -17.26
CA TRP A 102 16.73 2.70 -16.86
C TRP A 102 16.98 3.53 -15.63
N TYR A 103 16.76 4.83 -15.79
CA TYR A 103 17.00 5.83 -14.77
C TYR A 103 15.69 6.50 -14.38
N ALA A 104 15.51 6.77 -13.09
CA ALA A 104 14.43 7.61 -12.57
C ALA A 104 14.99 8.73 -11.68
N PRO A 105 14.22 9.81 -11.44
CA PRO A 105 14.58 10.84 -10.48
C PRO A 105 14.89 10.25 -9.10
N THR A 106 16.00 10.68 -8.49
CA THR A 106 16.52 10.16 -7.21
C THR A 106 15.55 10.35 -6.05
N ASP A 107 14.66 11.33 -6.13
CA ASP A 107 13.69 11.70 -5.09
C ASP A 107 12.32 11.04 -5.29
N SER A 108 12.16 10.18 -6.29
CA SER A 108 10.88 9.58 -6.67
C SER A 108 10.87 8.06 -6.48
N ILE A 109 9.74 7.52 -6.04
CA ILE A 109 9.50 6.08 -5.88
C ILE A 109 8.16 5.76 -6.51
N TYR A 110 8.13 4.70 -7.31
CA TYR A 110 6.89 4.06 -7.72
C TYR A 110 6.58 2.93 -6.76
N PHE A 111 5.62 3.18 -5.90
CA PHE A 111 5.17 2.25 -4.87
C PHE A 111 4.09 1.35 -5.46
N THR A 112 4.13 0.05 -5.12
CA THR A 112 3.14 -0.93 -5.56
C THR A 112 2.75 -1.83 -4.40
N GLY A 113 1.44 -2.00 -4.20
CA GLY A 113 0.87 -3.14 -3.49
C GLY A 113 0.19 -4.08 -4.47
N ALA A 114 0.44 -5.37 -4.33
CA ALA A 114 -0.14 -6.38 -5.18
C ALA A 114 -0.63 -7.58 -4.39
N ASN A 115 -1.49 -8.36 -5.05
CA ASN A 115 -1.94 -9.66 -4.57
C ASN A 115 -2.07 -10.63 -5.76
N ALA A 116 -1.95 -11.92 -5.46
CA ALA A 116 -2.04 -13.01 -6.42
C ALA A 116 -3.09 -14.03 -6.00
N TYR A 117 -3.92 -14.44 -6.96
CA TYR A 117 -5.00 -15.41 -6.83
C TYR A 117 -4.66 -16.66 -7.62
N SER A 118 -4.74 -17.81 -6.96
CA SER A 118 -4.72 -19.09 -7.64
C SER A 118 -6.09 -19.35 -8.23
N ILE A 119 -6.14 -19.50 -9.56
CA ILE A 119 -7.36 -19.82 -10.29
C ILE A 119 -7.52 -21.34 -10.42
N ASP A 120 -6.45 -22.02 -10.83
CA ASP A 120 -6.32 -23.47 -10.95
C ASP A 120 -4.84 -23.84 -10.71
N ASP A 121 -4.50 -25.14 -10.72
CA ASP A 121 -3.11 -25.60 -10.59
C ASP A 121 -2.20 -24.87 -11.60
N TYR A 122 -1.28 -24.05 -11.05
CA TYR A 122 -0.28 -23.22 -11.74
C TYR A 122 -0.76 -21.93 -12.42
N LYS A 123 -2.06 -21.60 -12.39
CA LYS A 123 -2.59 -20.36 -13.01
C LYS A 123 -2.75 -19.24 -12.00
N LEU A 124 -2.09 -18.12 -12.25
CA LEU A 124 -2.07 -16.97 -11.35
C LEU A 124 -2.72 -15.75 -12.00
N PHE A 125 -3.74 -15.22 -11.33
CA PHE A 125 -4.26 -13.88 -11.57
C PHE A 125 -3.61 -12.92 -10.58
N LYS A 126 -2.96 -11.87 -11.08
CA LYS A 126 -2.31 -10.85 -10.25
C LYS A 126 -2.98 -9.51 -10.47
N ILE A 127 -3.12 -8.77 -9.38
CA ILE A 127 -3.55 -7.37 -9.39
C ILE A 127 -2.54 -6.52 -8.62
N ALA A 128 -2.16 -5.40 -9.21
CA ALA A 128 -1.24 -4.43 -8.64
C ALA A 128 -1.87 -3.04 -8.65
N PHE A 129 -1.78 -2.33 -7.53
CA PHE A 129 -2.14 -0.93 -7.38
C PHE A 129 -0.87 -0.14 -7.18
N SER A 130 -0.65 0.84 -8.06
CA SER A 130 0.64 1.50 -8.15
C SER A 130 0.50 3.02 -8.29
N GLN A 131 1.38 3.74 -7.60
CA GLN A 131 1.40 5.20 -7.62
C GLN A 131 2.81 5.73 -7.40
N GLY A 132 3.13 6.81 -8.12
CA GLY A 132 4.34 7.60 -7.92
C GLY A 132 4.25 8.52 -6.71
N PHE A 133 5.30 8.52 -5.90
CA PHE A 133 5.46 9.38 -4.73
C PHE A 133 6.83 10.04 -4.73
N HIS A 134 6.92 11.24 -4.14
CA HIS A 134 8.20 11.80 -3.73
C HIS A 134 8.60 11.18 -2.38
N LYS A 135 9.89 10.86 -2.21
CA LYS A 135 10.44 10.26 -0.98
C LYS A 135 10.14 11.07 0.28
N LYS A 136 10.02 12.39 0.17
CA LYS A 136 9.64 13.28 1.29
C LYS A 136 8.22 13.03 1.83
N ASN A 137 7.36 12.40 1.03
CA ASN A 137 5.98 12.04 1.40
C ASN A 137 5.86 10.55 1.77
N MET A 138 6.99 9.91 2.12
CA MET A 138 7.07 8.49 2.42
C MET A 138 7.89 8.25 3.69
N THR A 139 7.55 7.21 4.41
CA THR A 139 8.32 6.68 5.53
C THR A 139 9.23 5.57 5.03
N LYS A 140 10.53 5.66 5.34
CA LYS A 140 11.48 4.58 5.05
C LYS A 140 11.47 3.55 6.17
N SER A 141 11.27 2.28 5.84
CA SER A 141 11.40 1.15 6.76
C SER A 141 12.24 0.06 6.11
N GLY A 142 13.43 -0.20 6.67
CA GLY A 142 14.43 -1.06 6.04
C GLY A 142 14.83 -0.58 4.64
N SER A 143 14.72 -1.47 3.66
CA SER A 143 15.01 -1.19 2.25
C SER A 143 13.82 -0.61 1.47
N PHE A 144 12.66 -0.45 2.11
CA PHE A 144 11.43 0.00 1.46
C PHE A 144 11.01 1.39 1.91
N TYR A 145 10.34 2.09 1.01
CA TYR A 145 9.58 3.31 1.24
C TYR A 145 8.10 2.97 1.20
N PHE A 146 7.40 3.45 2.21
CA PHE A 146 5.96 3.33 2.35
C PHE A 146 5.33 4.71 2.31
N PRO A 147 4.34 4.95 1.44
CA PRO A 147 3.59 6.21 1.45
C PRO A 147 2.98 6.47 2.83
N VAL A 148 3.02 7.73 3.26
CA VAL A 148 2.39 8.16 4.51
C VAL A 148 0.86 8.07 4.42
N ASP A 149 0.31 8.24 3.22
CA ASP A 149 -1.13 8.15 2.93
C ASP A 149 -1.34 7.31 1.66
N THR A 150 -2.19 6.28 1.78
CA THR A 150 -2.51 5.33 0.72
C THR A 150 -3.97 5.37 0.29
N ARG A 151 -4.74 6.34 0.77
CA ARG A 151 -6.15 6.51 0.41
C ARG A 151 -6.37 6.61 -1.09
N ASP A 152 -5.52 7.38 -1.76
CA ASP A 152 -5.66 7.62 -3.19
C ASP A 152 -5.42 6.37 -4.05
N LEU A 153 -4.60 5.41 -3.58
CA LEU A 153 -4.38 4.14 -4.28
C LEU A 153 -5.64 3.28 -4.35
N LEU A 154 -6.53 3.41 -3.36
CA LEU A 154 -7.64 2.50 -3.10
C LEU A 154 -8.96 3.26 -2.92
N ARG A 155 -9.02 4.46 -3.48
CA ARG A 155 -10.19 5.32 -3.41
C ARG A 155 -11.36 4.69 -4.15
N LYS A 156 -12.52 4.70 -3.51
CA LYS A 156 -13.78 4.28 -4.13
C LYS A 156 -14.03 5.03 -5.44
N GLY A 157 -14.50 4.31 -6.45
CA GLY A 157 -14.78 4.83 -7.79
C GLY A 157 -13.84 4.25 -8.86
N LYS A 158 -13.86 4.90 -10.03
CA LYS A 158 -13.09 4.45 -11.20
C LYS A 158 -11.61 4.74 -11.02
N LEU A 159 -10.77 3.75 -11.32
CA LEU A 159 -9.32 3.87 -11.34
C LEU A 159 -8.80 3.83 -12.78
N SER A 160 -7.71 4.55 -13.03
CA SER A 160 -6.96 4.46 -14.28
C SER A 160 -6.18 3.14 -14.35
N PHE A 161 -5.83 2.74 -15.57
CA PHE A 161 -4.90 1.62 -15.78
C PHE A 161 -3.46 2.12 -15.86
N ALA A 162 -2.58 1.47 -15.10
CA ALA A 162 -1.14 1.64 -15.18
C ALA A 162 -0.59 0.78 -16.33
N ASN A 163 -0.90 1.12 -17.58
CA ASN A 163 -0.54 0.30 -18.74
C ASN A 163 0.96 0.34 -19.14
N ASP A 164 1.78 1.02 -18.34
CA ASP A 164 3.24 0.97 -18.38
C ASP A 164 3.88 0.48 -17.07
N TYR A 165 3.09 -0.19 -16.22
CA TYR A 165 3.57 -0.90 -15.04
C TYR A 165 4.74 -1.83 -15.40
N GLU A 166 5.79 -1.83 -14.56
CA GLU A 166 7.07 -2.55 -14.74
C GLU A 166 7.95 -2.08 -15.91
N SER A 167 7.52 -1.07 -16.68
CA SER A 167 8.32 -0.50 -17.76
C SER A 167 8.76 0.93 -17.46
N THR A 168 8.03 1.96 -17.91
CA THR A 168 8.35 3.36 -17.61
C THR A 168 7.74 3.83 -16.28
N ASN A 169 6.77 3.10 -15.72
CA ASN A 169 6.12 3.44 -14.45
C ASN A 169 5.72 4.92 -14.37
N SER A 170 5.12 5.46 -15.42
CA SER A 170 4.76 6.88 -15.52
C SER A 170 3.29 7.13 -15.19
N LYS A 171 2.43 6.11 -15.31
CA LYS A 171 1.00 6.19 -15.05
C LYS A 171 0.64 5.50 -13.74
N ASN A 172 -0.10 6.20 -12.89
CA ASN A 172 -0.67 5.61 -11.68
C ASN A 172 -1.92 4.80 -12.03
N GLY A 173 -2.25 3.82 -11.20
CA GLY A 173 -3.50 3.08 -11.32
C GLY A 173 -3.34 1.59 -11.05
N VAL A 174 -4.24 0.82 -11.64
CA VAL A 174 -4.27 -0.63 -11.52
C VAL A 174 -3.58 -1.29 -12.72
N ALA A 175 -2.83 -2.36 -12.46
CA ALA A 175 -2.36 -3.29 -13.47
C ALA A 175 -2.82 -4.70 -13.09
N ILE A 176 -3.28 -5.46 -14.07
CA ILE A 176 -3.75 -6.84 -13.89
C ILE A 176 -3.02 -7.73 -14.88
N SER A 177 -2.66 -8.93 -14.44
CA SER A 177 -2.14 -9.99 -15.31
C SER A 177 -2.74 -11.34 -14.97
N PHE A 178 -2.81 -12.20 -15.98
CA PHE A 178 -3.25 -13.58 -15.84
C PHE A 178 -2.31 -14.45 -16.67
N SER A 179 -1.73 -15.49 -16.05
CA SER A 179 -0.62 -16.27 -16.59
C SER A 179 -0.78 -16.72 -18.05
N ASP A 180 -2.00 -17.09 -18.45
CA ASP A 180 -2.28 -17.68 -19.75
C ASP A 180 -2.64 -16.63 -20.82
N TYR A 181 -3.05 -15.43 -20.41
CA TYR A 181 -3.63 -14.40 -21.30
C TYR A 181 -2.86 -13.07 -21.27
N GLY A 182 -1.80 -12.98 -20.47
CA GLY A 182 -0.93 -11.82 -20.40
C GLY A 182 -1.44 -10.72 -19.45
N GLY A 183 -1.23 -9.46 -19.80
CA GLY A 183 -1.42 -8.34 -18.87
C GLY A 183 -2.08 -7.10 -19.49
N THR A 184 -2.58 -6.21 -18.62
CA THR A 184 -3.07 -4.89 -19.03
C THR A 184 -1.95 -3.92 -19.40
N ALA A 185 -0.76 -4.17 -18.86
CA ALA A 185 0.43 -3.37 -19.10
C ALA A 185 1.28 -3.97 -20.21
N LYS A 186 2.07 -3.11 -20.86
CA LYS A 186 3.09 -3.59 -21.78
C LYS A 186 4.08 -4.50 -21.04
N PRO A 187 4.62 -5.55 -21.68
CA PRO A 187 5.60 -6.43 -21.05
C PRO A 187 6.81 -5.66 -20.51
N GLU A 188 7.36 -6.14 -19.38
CA GLU A 188 8.52 -5.54 -18.70
C GLU A 188 9.69 -5.30 -19.67
N PHE A 189 9.92 -6.19 -20.65
CA PHE A 189 11.03 -6.09 -21.60
C PHE A 189 10.69 -5.37 -22.93
N ALA A 190 9.44 -4.94 -23.12
CA ALA A 190 8.95 -4.28 -24.34
C ALA A 190 9.09 -2.75 -24.24
N PHE A 191 10.29 -2.29 -23.88
CA PHE A 191 10.47 -0.89 -23.49
C PHE A 191 10.34 0.10 -24.66
N GLU A 192 10.82 -0.28 -25.84
CA GLU A 192 10.73 0.52 -27.07
C GLU A 192 9.31 0.49 -27.67
N GLU A 193 8.47 -0.45 -27.23
CA GLU A 193 7.11 -0.52 -27.71
C GLU A 193 6.28 0.65 -27.20
N SER A 194 5.52 1.21 -28.13
CA SER A 194 4.55 2.26 -27.85
C SER A 194 3.45 1.73 -26.93
N ILE A 195 3.12 2.50 -25.90
CA ILE A 195 1.98 2.23 -25.03
C ILE A 195 0.64 2.21 -25.78
N ALA A 196 0.59 2.82 -26.97
CA ALA A 196 -0.57 2.78 -27.85
C ALA A 196 -0.89 1.37 -28.36
N ASN A 197 0.05 0.42 -28.26
CA ASN A 197 -0.16 -0.98 -28.61
C ASN A 197 -0.97 -1.74 -27.54
N TYR A 198 -1.17 -1.14 -26.36
CA TYR A 198 -1.86 -1.75 -25.22
C TYR A 198 -3.06 -0.88 -24.78
N PRO A 199 -4.03 -0.64 -25.68
CA PRO A 199 -5.19 0.17 -25.36
C PRO A 199 -6.07 -0.53 -24.33
N GLN A 200 -6.57 0.27 -23.39
CA GLN A 200 -7.62 -0.13 -22.44
C GLN A 200 -8.93 0.56 -22.86
N ASP A 201 -9.24 0.48 -24.15
CA ASP A 201 -10.48 0.97 -24.74
C ASP A 201 -11.67 0.21 -24.17
N ASP A 202 -12.72 0.97 -23.85
CA ASP A 202 -13.93 0.46 -23.18
C ASP A 202 -13.67 -0.34 -21.90
N SER A 203 -12.48 -0.22 -21.31
CA SER A 203 -12.11 -0.91 -20.07
C SER A 203 -12.53 -0.10 -18.84
N LEU A 204 -12.79 -0.80 -17.74
CA LEU A 204 -13.16 -0.26 -16.45
C LEU A 204 -12.51 -1.07 -15.33
N PHE A 205 -11.96 -0.37 -14.35
CA PHE A 205 -11.77 -0.92 -13.01
C PHE A 205 -12.40 0.05 -12.01
N GLU A 206 -13.35 -0.44 -11.21
CA GLU A 206 -14.09 0.39 -10.28
C GLU A 206 -14.16 -0.27 -8.91
N ILE A 207 -13.60 0.40 -7.90
CA ILE A 207 -13.82 0.03 -6.50
C ILE A 207 -15.23 0.48 -6.14
N ILE A 208 -16.11 -0.47 -5.85
CA ILE A 208 -17.53 -0.23 -5.59
C ILE A 208 -17.84 -0.21 -4.09
N ASN A 209 -17.02 -0.87 -3.28
CA ASN A 209 -17.20 -0.93 -1.84
C ASN A 209 -15.86 -0.89 -1.10
N THR A 210 -15.88 -0.22 0.04
CA THR A 210 -14.77 -0.16 1.01
C THR A 210 -15.40 -0.18 2.38
N GLU A 211 -15.08 -1.19 3.18
CA GLU A 211 -15.63 -1.40 4.52
C GLU A 211 -14.48 -1.60 5.50
N GLN A 212 -14.42 -0.80 6.57
CA GLN A 212 -13.53 -1.11 7.68
C GLN A 212 -14.08 -2.33 8.42
N ILE A 213 -13.28 -3.40 8.52
CA ILE A 213 -13.68 -4.65 9.16
C ILE A 213 -13.08 -4.83 10.56
N ASP A 214 -11.92 -4.23 10.82
CA ASP A 214 -11.34 -4.06 12.16
C ASP A 214 -10.44 -2.80 12.18
N LYS A 215 -9.82 -2.50 13.32
CA LYS A 215 -8.94 -1.33 13.48
C LYS A 215 -7.79 -1.27 12.47
N GLU A 216 -7.34 -2.41 11.99
CA GLU A 216 -6.18 -2.54 11.12
C GLU A 216 -6.54 -3.01 9.72
N SER A 217 -7.81 -3.26 9.40
CA SER A 217 -8.15 -3.94 8.16
C SER A 217 -9.35 -3.35 7.45
N TYR A 218 -9.25 -3.31 6.12
CA TYR A 218 -10.30 -2.87 5.22
C TYR A 218 -10.64 -3.96 4.22
N PHE A 219 -11.92 -4.12 3.94
CA PHE A 219 -12.42 -5.02 2.92
C PHE A 219 -12.85 -4.20 1.70
N LEU A 220 -12.36 -4.58 0.52
CA LEU A 220 -12.68 -3.91 -0.74
C LEU A 220 -13.37 -4.86 -1.70
N GLU A 221 -14.29 -4.29 -2.47
CA GLU A 221 -14.92 -4.94 -3.59
C GLU A 221 -14.78 -4.06 -4.82
N ALA A 222 -14.41 -4.68 -5.94
CA ALA A 222 -14.29 -4.00 -7.21
C ALA A 222 -14.86 -4.84 -8.34
N LYS A 223 -15.36 -4.16 -9.37
CA LYS A 223 -15.76 -4.77 -10.64
C LYS A 223 -14.83 -4.30 -11.75
N PHE A 224 -14.64 -5.13 -12.76
CA PHE A 224 -13.76 -4.81 -13.87
C PHE A 224 -14.14 -5.47 -15.18
N GLU A 225 -13.83 -4.76 -16.26
CA GLU A 225 -13.76 -5.26 -17.63
C GLU A 225 -12.52 -4.66 -18.27
N LEU A 226 -11.69 -5.48 -18.92
CA LEU A 226 -10.40 -4.99 -19.37
C LEU A 226 -9.81 -5.84 -20.48
N ASN A 227 -8.77 -5.32 -21.13
CA ASN A 227 -8.05 -6.03 -22.17
C ASN A 227 -6.73 -6.57 -21.59
N LEU A 228 -6.49 -7.86 -21.75
CA LEU A 228 -5.19 -8.47 -21.55
C LEU A 228 -4.49 -8.64 -22.90
N TYR A 229 -3.16 -8.51 -22.89
CA TYR A 229 -2.32 -8.69 -24.06
C TYR A 229 -1.27 -9.76 -23.78
N ASP A 230 -1.28 -10.81 -24.59
CA ASP A 230 -0.29 -11.88 -24.51
C ASP A 230 1.09 -11.44 -25.08
N LYS A 231 2.07 -12.34 -25.03
CA LYS A 231 3.41 -12.10 -25.60
C LYS A 231 3.43 -11.83 -27.11
N ASN A 232 2.39 -12.25 -27.83
CA ASN A 232 2.23 -12.03 -29.27
C ASN A 232 1.40 -10.77 -29.58
N ARG A 233 0.96 -10.04 -28.55
CA ARG A 233 0.06 -8.88 -28.60
C ARG A 233 -1.37 -9.25 -29.02
N ALA A 234 -1.75 -10.51 -28.88
CA ALA A 234 -3.15 -10.91 -29.02
C ALA A 234 -3.95 -10.30 -27.86
N LYS A 235 -5.08 -9.67 -28.20
CA LYS A 235 -6.00 -9.05 -27.25
C LYS A 235 -7.00 -10.09 -26.74
N HIS A 236 -7.09 -10.24 -25.43
CA HIS A 236 -8.07 -11.07 -24.75
C HIS A 236 -8.93 -10.20 -23.83
N ARG A 237 -10.25 -10.20 -24.05
CA ARG A 237 -11.16 -9.39 -23.25
C ARG A 237 -11.59 -10.14 -22.00
N ILE A 238 -11.41 -9.52 -20.84
CA ILE A 238 -12.08 -9.91 -19.61
C ILE A 238 -13.45 -9.22 -19.55
N THR A 239 -14.48 -10.01 -19.25
CA THR A 239 -15.83 -9.57 -18.92
C THR A 239 -16.25 -10.07 -17.54
N ASN A 240 -17.30 -9.46 -16.97
CA ASN A 240 -17.91 -9.88 -15.70
C ASN A 240 -16.90 -10.02 -14.54
N GLY A 241 -15.85 -9.20 -14.54
CA GLY A 241 -14.81 -9.24 -13.53
C GLY A 241 -15.30 -8.74 -12.19
N TYR A 242 -15.05 -9.50 -11.13
CA TYR A 242 -15.35 -9.15 -9.75
C TYR A 242 -14.24 -9.62 -8.82
N ILE A 243 -13.79 -8.74 -7.93
CA ILE A 243 -12.72 -9.06 -6.99
C ILE A 243 -13.04 -8.53 -5.59
N ARG A 244 -12.68 -9.33 -4.60
CA ARG A 244 -12.76 -9.05 -3.17
C ARG A 244 -11.38 -9.22 -2.57
N PHE A 245 -10.90 -8.22 -1.84
CA PHE A 245 -9.65 -8.34 -1.12
C PHE A 245 -9.64 -7.56 0.19
N THR A 246 -8.91 -8.13 1.14
CA THR A 246 -8.66 -7.53 2.44
C THR A 246 -7.33 -6.79 2.41
N LEU A 247 -7.32 -5.55 2.86
CA LEU A 247 -6.10 -4.81 3.14
C LEU A 247 -5.84 -4.88 4.63
N LYS A 248 -4.62 -5.24 5.01
CA LYS A 248 -4.17 -5.17 6.39
C LYS A 248 -3.16 -4.03 6.51
N SER A 249 -3.38 -3.14 7.46
CA SER A 249 -2.56 -1.95 7.70
C SER A 249 -1.16 -2.32 8.20
N ARG A 250 -1.03 -3.44 8.94
CA ARG A 250 0.19 -4.05 9.51
C ARG A 250 1.47 -3.22 9.28
N GLY A 251 1.60 -2.07 9.97
CA GLY A 251 2.81 -1.24 10.02
C GLY A 251 3.49 -0.90 8.67
N THR A 252 2.81 -1.09 7.54
CA THR A 252 3.34 -0.96 6.17
C THR A 252 2.45 -0.07 5.33
N TRP A 253 1.21 0.13 5.74
CA TRP A 253 0.29 1.02 5.06
C TRP A 253 -0.19 2.03 6.09
N GLY A 254 0.22 3.29 5.94
CA GLY A 254 -0.26 4.38 6.78
C GLY A 254 -1.79 4.39 6.86
N ASP A 255 -2.32 5.01 7.91
CA ASP A 255 -3.74 4.92 8.28
C ASP A 255 -4.66 5.17 7.07
N PHE A 256 -5.33 4.10 6.65
CA PHE A 256 -6.01 4.07 5.36
C PHE A 256 -7.26 4.94 5.31
N PHE A 257 -7.97 5.20 6.41
CA PHE A 257 -9.19 6.02 6.39
C PHE A 257 -9.45 6.57 7.79
N TYR A 258 -8.98 7.79 8.07
CA TYR A 258 -9.53 8.66 9.10
C TYR A 258 -10.44 9.70 8.44
#